data_AF-A0A2V8GED5-F1
#
_entry.id   AF-A0A2V8GED5-F1
#
_cell.length_a   1.000
_cell.length_b   1.000
_cell.length_c   1.000
_cell.angle_alpha   90.00
_cell.angle_beta   90.00
_cell.angle_gamma   90.00
#
_symmetry.space_group_name_H-M   'P 1'
#
loop_
_entity.id
_entity.type
_entity.pdbx_description
1 polymer ?
#
loop_
_entity_poly.entity_id
_entity_poly.type
_entity_poly.pdbx_seq_one_letter_code
_entity_poly.pdbx_strand_id
1 'polypeptide(L)'
;MMTRAASIRFGIAALVLGSLTLGAASTDPSLYSGLVWRNIGPFRAGRVSAVTGVIGQPGVFYMGLPLGGVWKTTSAGETWFPVFDAIKDVSSVGAIEVAPSDPSVIYVGTGDLITGGGINEGNGVYRSGDAGKTWQHLGLDDTKQIPRVRVDPRDPSLVLIAAQGNVHTHSEQRGVFRSTDGGKTWTRTLYVDNETGVQDLAWAYDDPSVMLATTVRHYVAPGAPPRGGGAGLPAGAPPGASGAAAGTALYKSTDEGVTWKEITGGGLPPLAGRTSVAVAMNTNAQRMFIVGAFGLHRSDDGGATWRQMAGSDRRIVGGGYLCGVYVDPKNPDVVYNLNTTSYRSTDGGQTFAAFKGAPGGDDPQQLWIDPTDGQRMFFGVDQGATISLDGGRTWSSWYNQSTAQVYHVSTDNQYPYWVYAPQQDSGSIATRSRGNLGAITPLDWHPIAGYEFGSV
;
A
#
# COMPACT_ATOMS: atom_id res chain seq x y z
N MET A 1 -98.08 18.27 -0.29
CA MET A 1 -98.49 17.56 0.94
C MET A 1 -97.47 16.45 1.20
N MET A 2 -97.23 16.10 2.46
CA MET A 2 -96.39 14.96 2.95
C MET A 2 -96.41 13.72 2.03
N THR A 3 -95.41 12.86 1.87
CA THR A 3 -94.12 12.60 2.56
C THR A 3 -93.18 11.87 1.54
N ARG A 4 -91.99 11.29 1.80
CA ARG A 4 -91.21 10.89 3.00
C ARG A 4 -89.72 10.85 2.56
N ALA A 5 -88.75 11.16 3.43
CA ALA A 5 -87.33 10.93 3.13
C ALA A 5 -86.90 9.50 3.53
N ALA A 6 -86.32 8.74 2.60
CA ALA A 6 -85.75 7.42 2.86
C ALA A 6 -84.22 7.52 2.86
N SER A 7 -83.60 7.30 4.01
CA SER A 7 -82.15 7.37 4.21
C SER A 7 -81.46 6.09 3.75
N ILE A 8 -80.96 6.09 2.51
CA ILE A 8 -80.11 5.01 2.00
C ILE A 8 -78.71 5.12 2.65
N ARG A 9 -78.42 4.25 3.61
CA ARG A 9 -77.07 4.07 4.14
C ARG A 9 -76.24 3.25 3.16
N PHE A 10 -75.47 3.93 2.30
CA PHE A 10 -74.36 3.27 1.60
C PHE A 10 -73.24 2.97 2.62
N GLY A 11 -73.16 1.71 3.05
CA GLY A 11 -72.01 1.23 3.80
C GLY A 11 -70.81 1.13 2.86
N ILE A 12 -69.86 2.07 3.00
CA ILE A 12 -68.55 1.96 2.34
C ILE A 12 -67.80 0.82 3.03
N ALA A 13 -67.80 -0.36 2.41
CA ALA A 13 -66.90 -1.44 2.78
C ALA A 13 -65.49 -1.02 2.35
N ALA A 14 -64.73 -0.44 3.30
CA ALA A 14 -63.33 -0.13 3.09
C ALA A 14 -62.55 -1.43 2.89
N LEU A 15 -62.20 -1.73 1.64
CA LEU A 15 -61.37 -2.88 1.31
C LEU A 15 -59.95 -2.59 1.81
N VAL A 16 -59.62 -3.09 3.01
CA VAL A 16 -58.25 -3.06 3.52
C VAL A 16 -57.43 -4.04 2.68
N LEU A 17 -56.85 -3.53 1.59
CA LEU A 17 -55.77 -4.19 0.87
C LEU A 17 -54.56 -4.23 1.79
N GLY A 18 -54.51 -5.29 2.61
CA GLY A 18 -53.34 -5.60 3.42
C GLY A 18 -52.16 -5.84 2.49
N SER A 19 -51.19 -4.93 2.51
CA SER A 19 -49.91 -5.07 1.83
C SER A 19 -49.16 -6.27 2.41
N LEU A 20 -49.43 -7.46 1.87
CA LEU A 20 -48.63 -8.64 2.12
C LEU A 20 -47.24 -8.40 1.53
N THR A 21 -46.34 -7.89 2.37
CA THR A 21 -44.91 -7.96 2.13
C THR A 21 -44.52 -9.43 2.11
N LEU A 22 -44.52 -10.03 0.92
CA LEU A 22 -43.83 -11.27 0.64
C LEU A 22 -42.34 -11.03 0.93
N GLY A 23 -41.92 -11.33 2.17
CA GLY A 23 -40.51 -11.41 2.49
C GLY A 23 -39.86 -12.40 1.53
N ALA A 24 -38.78 -11.98 0.88
CA ALA A 24 -38.03 -12.87 -0.01
C ALA A 24 -37.65 -14.13 0.79
N ALA A 25 -38.08 -15.29 0.31
CA ALA A 25 -37.84 -16.55 1.01
C ALA A 25 -36.33 -16.76 1.08
N SER A 26 -35.77 -16.75 2.29
CA SER A 26 -34.36 -17.05 2.50
C SER A 26 -34.11 -18.50 2.11
N THR A 27 -33.38 -18.73 1.02
CA THR A 27 -32.99 -20.08 0.63
C THR A 27 -32.14 -20.71 1.73
N ASP A 28 -32.45 -21.94 2.13
CA ASP A 28 -31.71 -22.68 3.15
C ASP A 28 -30.22 -22.81 2.74
N PRO A 29 -29.26 -22.31 3.53
CA PRO A 29 -27.83 -22.46 3.27
C PRO A 29 -27.37 -23.92 3.09
N SER A 30 -28.12 -24.90 3.63
CA SER A 30 -27.83 -26.32 3.42
C SER A 30 -27.83 -26.72 1.94
N LEU A 31 -28.67 -26.07 1.12
CA LEU A 31 -28.78 -26.29 -0.33
C LEU A 31 -27.52 -25.84 -1.10
N TYR A 32 -26.70 -24.99 -0.48
CA TYR A 32 -25.44 -24.48 -1.04
C TYR A 32 -24.20 -25.05 -0.35
N SER A 33 -24.36 -25.98 0.60
CA SER A 33 -23.25 -26.56 1.37
C SER A 33 -22.19 -27.30 0.54
N GLY A 34 -22.55 -27.74 -0.68
CA GLY A 34 -21.62 -28.33 -1.64
C GLY A 34 -20.95 -27.33 -2.60
N LEU A 35 -21.26 -26.03 -2.52
CA LEU A 35 -20.60 -25.01 -3.33
C LEU A 35 -19.21 -24.71 -2.77
N VAL A 36 -18.23 -24.64 -3.66
CA VAL A 36 -16.85 -24.25 -3.35
C VAL A 36 -16.48 -22.98 -4.10
N TRP A 37 -15.79 -22.07 -3.42
CA TRP A 37 -15.20 -20.91 -4.08
C TRP A 37 -14.12 -21.38 -5.06
N ARG A 38 -14.21 -20.88 -6.30
CA ARG A 38 -13.20 -21.09 -7.34
C ARG A 38 -12.76 -19.74 -7.87
N ASN A 39 -11.45 -19.53 -7.91
CA ASN A 39 -10.88 -18.40 -8.63
C ASN A 39 -11.14 -18.55 -10.14
N ILE A 40 -11.75 -17.53 -10.74
CA ILE A 40 -12.00 -17.46 -12.20
C ILE A 40 -11.00 -16.54 -12.93
N GLY A 41 -10.19 -15.78 -12.19
CA GLY A 41 -9.37 -14.68 -12.68
C GLY A 41 -10.03 -13.30 -12.47
N PRO A 42 -9.54 -12.24 -13.13
CA PRO A 42 -8.49 -12.27 -14.15
C PRO A 42 -7.12 -12.65 -13.56
N PHE A 43 -6.28 -13.27 -14.37
CA PHE A 43 -4.86 -13.48 -14.05
C PHE A 43 -4.05 -12.21 -14.39
N ARG A 44 -4.58 -11.04 -14.03
CA ARG A 44 -4.03 -9.71 -14.30
C ARG A 44 -4.13 -8.91 -13.01
N ALA A 45 -3.00 -8.55 -12.42
CA ALA A 45 -2.96 -8.00 -11.07
C ALA A 45 -3.64 -6.62 -10.90
N GLY A 46 -3.91 -6.30 -9.63
CA GLY A 46 -4.15 -4.94 -9.15
C GLY A 46 -2.98 -4.45 -8.28
N ARG A 47 -3.20 -3.34 -7.58
CA ARG A 47 -2.15 -2.58 -6.90
C ARG A 47 -1.45 -3.35 -5.80
N VAL A 48 -0.13 -3.19 -5.75
CA VAL A 48 0.72 -3.72 -4.67
C VAL A 48 1.17 -2.58 -3.77
N SER A 49 0.69 -2.59 -2.52
CA SER A 49 0.96 -1.57 -1.50
C SER A 49 2.25 -1.81 -0.73
N ALA A 50 2.73 -3.07 -0.67
CA ALA A 50 3.93 -3.45 0.06
C ALA A 50 4.69 -4.60 -0.62
N VAL A 51 6.04 -4.58 -0.57
CA VAL A 51 6.91 -5.61 -1.16
C VAL A 51 8.11 -5.89 -0.27
N THR A 52 8.53 -7.15 -0.20
CA THR A 52 9.82 -7.54 0.36
C THR A 52 10.34 -8.81 -0.32
N GLY A 53 11.66 -8.95 -0.40
CA GLY A 53 12.34 -10.14 -0.92
C GLY A 53 13.10 -10.87 0.19
N VAL A 54 13.42 -12.14 -0.04
CA VAL A 54 14.17 -12.93 0.95
C VAL A 54 15.65 -12.95 0.59
N ILE A 55 16.48 -12.46 1.50
CA ILE A 55 17.96 -12.47 1.36
C ILE A 55 18.46 -13.91 1.29
N GLY A 56 19.40 -14.17 0.40
CA GLY A 56 19.94 -15.52 0.17
C GLY A 56 19.00 -16.51 -0.53
N GLN A 57 17.74 -16.15 -0.81
CA GLN A 57 16.78 -17.01 -1.52
C GLN A 57 16.30 -16.33 -2.81
N PRO A 58 17.02 -16.48 -3.94
CA PRO A 58 16.87 -15.63 -5.13
C PRO A 58 15.45 -15.60 -5.72
N GLY A 59 14.70 -16.69 -5.64
CA GLY A 59 13.34 -16.80 -6.17
C GLY A 59 12.20 -16.45 -5.21
N VAL A 60 12.48 -16.09 -3.95
CA VAL A 60 11.45 -15.95 -2.91
C VAL A 60 11.17 -14.47 -2.58
N PHE A 61 9.91 -14.07 -2.76
CA PHE A 61 9.43 -12.71 -2.52
C PHE A 61 7.97 -12.73 -2.01
N TYR A 62 7.57 -11.66 -1.33
CA TYR A 62 6.22 -11.49 -0.80
C TYR A 62 5.66 -10.10 -1.17
N MET A 63 4.42 -10.06 -1.62
CA MET A 63 3.65 -8.83 -1.83
C MET A 63 2.50 -8.72 -0.83
N GLY A 64 2.24 -7.50 -0.37
CA GLY A 64 1.02 -7.09 0.32
C GLY A 64 0.13 -6.27 -0.61
N LEU A 65 -1.17 -6.51 -0.52
CA LEU A 65 -2.19 -5.84 -1.33
C LEU A 65 -3.05 -4.89 -0.46
N PRO A 66 -3.56 -3.78 -1.01
CA PRO A 66 -4.53 -2.91 -0.33
C PRO A 66 -5.82 -3.64 0.03
N LEU A 67 -6.20 -4.62 -0.80
CA LEU A 67 -7.29 -5.57 -0.61
C LEU A 67 -6.85 -6.91 -1.24
N GLY A 68 -6.57 -7.92 -0.40
CA GLY A 68 -6.18 -9.25 -0.87
C GLY A 68 -5.08 -9.94 -0.06
N GLY A 69 -4.66 -9.35 1.07
CA GLY A 69 -3.72 -9.95 2.01
C GLY A 69 -2.29 -10.03 1.48
N VAL A 70 -1.56 -11.06 1.93
CA VAL A 70 -0.17 -11.35 1.55
C VAL A 70 -0.12 -12.52 0.59
N TRP A 71 0.67 -12.36 -0.47
CA TRP A 71 0.97 -13.39 -1.46
C TRP A 71 2.47 -13.65 -1.53
N LYS A 72 2.84 -14.89 -1.87
CA LYS A 72 4.22 -15.37 -1.95
C LYS A 72 4.52 -15.96 -3.32
N THR A 73 5.70 -15.68 -3.85
CA THR A 73 6.32 -16.46 -4.93
C THR A 73 7.54 -17.21 -4.38
N THR A 74 7.85 -18.36 -4.99
CA THR A 74 9.14 -19.06 -4.84
C THR A 74 9.84 -19.28 -6.19
N SER A 75 9.30 -18.68 -7.24
CA SER A 75 9.67 -18.85 -8.65
C SER A 75 10.05 -17.52 -9.31
N ALA A 76 10.56 -16.56 -8.52
CA ALA A 76 10.94 -15.21 -8.97
C ALA A 76 9.83 -14.43 -9.70
N GLY A 77 8.57 -14.69 -9.34
CA GLY A 77 7.41 -13.99 -9.88
C GLY A 77 6.63 -14.72 -10.97
N GLU A 78 7.07 -15.91 -11.43
CA GLU A 78 6.34 -16.72 -12.41
C GLU A 78 5.00 -17.26 -11.88
N THR A 79 4.94 -17.59 -10.59
CA THR A 79 3.74 -18.06 -9.89
C THR A 79 3.61 -17.43 -8.51
N TRP A 80 2.38 -17.11 -8.11
CA TRP A 80 2.05 -16.49 -6.83
C TRP A 80 0.93 -17.24 -6.13
N PHE A 81 1.04 -17.39 -4.81
CA PHE A 81 0.06 -18.07 -3.97
C PHE A 81 -0.33 -17.17 -2.79
N PRO A 82 -1.62 -17.10 -2.41
CA PRO A 82 -2.01 -16.40 -1.20
C PRO A 82 -1.48 -17.16 0.01
N VAL A 83 -0.92 -16.44 0.96
CA VAL A 83 -0.40 -17.00 2.22
C VAL A 83 -1.08 -16.41 3.45
N PHE A 84 -2.04 -15.49 3.26
CA PHE A 84 -2.76 -14.80 4.33
C PHE A 84 -4.22 -15.23 4.48
N ASP A 85 -4.74 -16.07 3.59
CA ASP A 85 -6.16 -16.46 3.51
C ASP A 85 -6.73 -17.12 4.78
N ALA A 86 -5.87 -17.57 5.71
CA ALA A 86 -6.31 -18.05 7.01
C ALA A 86 -6.86 -16.91 7.91
N ILE A 87 -6.40 -15.68 7.70
CA ILE A 87 -6.89 -14.47 8.38
C ILE A 87 -8.13 -13.97 7.67
N LYS A 88 -9.22 -13.74 8.42
CA LYS A 88 -10.53 -13.34 7.88
C LYS A 88 -10.95 -11.92 8.28
N ASP A 89 -10.36 -11.36 9.33
CA ASP A 89 -10.76 -10.08 9.91
C ASP A 89 -10.13 -8.87 9.21
N VAL A 90 -9.15 -9.09 8.34
CA VAL A 90 -8.44 -8.04 7.58
C VAL A 90 -7.88 -8.60 6.28
N SER A 91 -7.91 -7.78 5.23
CA SER A 91 -7.30 -8.07 3.92
C SER A 91 -6.42 -6.94 3.40
N SER A 92 -6.31 -5.83 4.14
CA SER A 92 -5.49 -4.68 3.77
C SER A 92 -4.10 -4.75 4.37
N VAL A 93 -3.08 -4.72 3.52
CA VAL A 93 -1.67 -4.69 3.92
C VAL A 93 -1.08 -3.33 3.54
N GLY A 94 -0.48 -2.63 4.50
CA GLY A 94 0.28 -1.39 4.27
C GLY A 94 1.79 -1.61 4.24
N ALA A 95 2.28 -2.67 4.91
CA ALA A 95 3.70 -2.99 5.00
C ALA A 95 3.95 -4.49 5.18
N ILE A 96 5.08 -4.96 4.67
CA ILE A 96 5.59 -6.32 4.89
C ILE A 96 7.11 -6.27 4.96
N GLU A 97 7.70 -7.00 5.89
CA GLU A 97 9.15 -7.14 6.03
C GLU A 97 9.50 -8.57 6.46
N VAL A 98 10.40 -9.23 5.73
CA VAL A 98 11.01 -10.50 6.15
C VAL A 98 12.23 -10.15 6.98
N ALA A 99 12.44 -10.81 8.12
CA ALA A 99 13.61 -10.54 8.95
C ALA A 99 14.90 -10.89 8.18
N PRO A 100 15.86 -9.97 8.01
CA PRO A 100 17.08 -10.24 7.25
C PRO A 100 17.95 -11.35 7.87
N SER A 101 17.86 -11.49 9.19
CA SER A 101 18.56 -12.48 10.03
C SER A 101 17.86 -13.84 10.10
N ASP A 102 16.55 -13.93 9.83
CA ASP A 102 15.79 -15.18 9.84
C ASP A 102 14.64 -15.16 8.79
N PRO A 103 14.86 -15.77 7.62
CA PRO A 103 13.85 -15.91 6.56
C PRO A 103 12.53 -16.61 6.93
N SER A 104 12.43 -17.25 8.10
CA SER A 104 11.15 -17.80 8.59
C SER A 104 10.25 -16.74 9.22
N VAL A 105 10.85 -15.63 9.67
CA VAL A 105 10.15 -14.56 10.38
C VAL A 105 9.70 -13.48 9.41
N ILE A 106 8.40 -13.18 9.44
CA ILE A 106 7.78 -12.14 8.61
C ILE A 106 6.88 -11.31 9.49
N TYR A 107 6.95 -9.98 9.36
CA TYR A 107 6.02 -9.05 9.98
C TYR A 107 5.18 -8.36 8.91
N VAL A 108 3.89 -8.18 9.19
CA VAL A 108 2.90 -7.57 8.31
C VAL A 108 2.20 -6.46 9.08
N GLY A 109 2.32 -5.23 8.58
CA GLY A 109 1.53 -4.09 9.03
C GLY A 109 0.28 -3.96 8.17
N THR A 110 -0.89 -3.96 8.78
CA THR A 110 -2.16 -3.86 8.05
C THR A 110 -2.64 -2.42 7.89
N GLY A 111 -3.44 -2.20 6.85
CA GLY A 111 -3.98 -0.88 6.48
C GLY A 111 -3.09 -0.10 5.52
N ASP A 112 -3.60 0.10 4.31
CA ASP A 112 -2.92 0.81 3.20
C ASP A 112 -2.63 2.29 3.54
N LEU A 113 -1.53 2.80 3.01
CA LEU A 113 -1.06 4.18 3.22
C LEU A 113 -1.84 5.21 2.39
N ILE A 114 -2.51 4.77 1.32
CA ILE A 114 -3.21 5.65 0.38
C ILE A 114 -4.66 5.85 0.83
N THR A 115 -4.93 7.00 1.43
CA THR A 115 -6.27 7.43 1.85
C THR A 115 -7.00 8.16 0.71
N GLY A 116 -7.88 7.49 -0.03
CA GLY A 116 -8.73 8.11 -1.04
C GLY A 116 -9.71 7.12 -1.68
N GLY A 117 -10.92 7.56 -2.05
CA GLY A 117 -11.91 6.73 -2.76
C GLY A 117 -12.59 5.60 -1.96
N GLY A 118 -12.19 5.41 -0.70
CA GLY A 118 -12.60 4.30 0.16
C GLY A 118 -11.36 3.81 0.91
N ILE A 119 -11.39 3.79 2.23
CA ILE A 119 -10.17 3.57 3.02
C ILE A 119 -10.10 2.12 3.47
N ASN A 120 -9.04 1.44 3.02
CA ASN A 120 -8.76 0.05 3.38
C ASN A 120 -8.06 0.03 4.75
N GLU A 121 -8.85 0.10 5.82
CA GLU A 121 -8.31 0.06 7.19
C GLU A 121 -7.71 -1.31 7.54
N GLY A 122 -6.68 -1.28 8.37
CA GLY A 122 -6.10 -2.44 9.03
C GLY A 122 -6.62 -2.65 10.45
N ASN A 123 -6.16 -3.73 11.07
CA ASN A 123 -6.37 -4.08 12.47
C ASN A 123 -5.04 -4.46 13.17
N GLY A 124 -3.96 -3.73 12.86
CA GLY A 124 -2.68 -3.84 13.56
C GLY A 124 -1.65 -4.73 12.87
N VAL A 125 -0.85 -5.44 13.66
CA VAL A 125 0.34 -6.18 13.20
C VAL A 125 0.12 -7.70 13.27
N TYR A 126 0.62 -8.41 12.26
CA TYR A 126 0.73 -9.88 12.26
C TYR A 126 2.17 -10.31 12.10
N ARG A 127 2.50 -11.49 12.65
CA ARG A 127 3.81 -12.14 12.50
C ARG A 127 3.65 -13.59 12.10
N SER A 128 4.47 -14.04 11.16
CA SER A 128 4.73 -15.45 10.90
C SER A 128 6.11 -15.84 11.44
N GLY A 129 6.26 -17.10 11.86
CA GLY A 129 7.55 -17.71 12.22
C GLY A 129 7.87 -18.96 11.39
N ASP A 130 7.14 -19.19 10.30
CA ASP A 130 7.24 -20.39 9.45
C ASP A 130 7.20 -20.07 7.95
N ALA A 131 7.65 -18.85 7.60
CA ALA A 131 7.69 -18.29 6.26
C ALA A 131 6.30 -18.12 5.60
N GLY A 132 5.29 -17.75 6.41
CA GLY A 132 3.94 -17.37 5.99
C GLY A 132 2.91 -18.51 5.98
N LYS A 133 3.16 -19.67 6.61
CA LYS A 133 2.19 -20.77 6.67
C LYS A 133 1.17 -20.55 7.79
N THR A 134 1.61 -20.00 8.91
CA THR A 134 0.77 -19.58 10.03
C THR A 134 1.10 -18.13 10.42
N TRP A 135 0.11 -17.48 11.02
CA TRP A 135 0.17 -16.07 11.42
C TRP A 135 -0.39 -15.89 12.83
N GLN A 136 0.31 -15.09 13.62
CA GLN A 136 -0.10 -14.63 14.93
C GLN A 136 -0.42 -13.13 14.86
N HIS A 137 -1.56 -12.71 15.39
CA HIS A 137 -1.90 -11.30 15.58
C HIS A 137 -1.19 -10.75 16.82
N LEU A 138 -0.66 -9.53 16.71
CA LEU A 138 0.23 -8.88 17.69
C LEU A 138 -0.32 -7.55 18.23
N GLY A 139 -1.61 -7.28 18.03
CA GLY A 139 -2.24 -6.04 18.47
C GLY A 139 -1.91 -4.83 17.59
N LEU A 140 -1.99 -3.63 18.19
CA LEU A 140 -1.94 -2.31 17.53
C LEU A 140 -3.19 -2.01 16.64
N ASP A 141 -4.33 -2.60 16.99
CA ASP A 141 -5.55 -2.64 16.18
C ASP A 141 -6.12 -1.26 15.81
N ASP A 142 -5.92 -0.27 16.66
CA ASP A 142 -6.39 1.11 16.49
C ASP A 142 -5.44 2.01 15.70
N THR A 143 -4.29 1.46 15.25
CA THR A 143 -3.38 2.19 14.35
C THR A 143 -3.95 2.37 12.95
N LYS A 144 -4.79 1.44 12.48
CA LYS A 144 -5.56 1.43 11.21
C LYS A 144 -4.80 1.60 9.89
N GLN A 145 -3.62 2.21 9.88
CA GLN A 145 -2.76 2.44 8.73
C GLN A 145 -1.29 2.28 9.17
N ILE A 146 -0.62 1.26 8.65
CA ILE A 146 0.79 0.94 8.95
C ILE A 146 1.58 0.96 7.63
N PRO A 147 2.12 2.13 7.21
CA PRO A 147 2.86 2.24 5.95
C PRO A 147 4.24 1.58 5.95
N ARG A 148 4.85 1.32 7.12
CA ARG A 148 6.20 0.72 7.23
C ARG A 148 6.36 -0.19 8.45
N VAL A 149 7.17 -1.22 8.24
CA VAL A 149 7.73 -2.13 9.25
C VAL A 149 9.23 -2.25 8.97
N ARG A 150 10.08 -2.33 10.01
CA ARG A 150 11.53 -2.62 9.92
C ARG A 150 11.93 -3.60 11.02
N VAL A 151 12.77 -4.59 10.71
CA VAL A 151 13.04 -5.78 11.55
C VAL A 151 14.54 -6.07 11.58
N ASP A 152 15.23 -5.76 12.68
CA ASP A 152 16.70 -5.55 12.73
C ASP A 152 17.50 -6.60 11.94
N PRO A 153 18.47 -6.19 11.10
CA PRO A 153 19.18 -7.12 10.23
C PRO A 153 20.03 -8.15 10.99
N ARG A 154 20.19 -7.99 12.31
CA ARG A 154 20.93 -8.88 13.22
C ARG A 154 20.01 -9.65 14.18
N ASP A 155 18.79 -9.15 14.45
CA ASP A 155 17.84 -9.74 15.42
C ASP A 155 16.38 -9.69 14.93
N PRO A 156 15.73 -10.83 14.65
CA PRO A 156 14.34 -10.87 14.19
C PRO A 156 13.31 -10.51 15.27
N SER A 157 13.73 -10.27 16.52
CA SER A 157 12.87 -9.84 17.64
C SER A 157 12.82 -8.33 17.83
N LEU A 158 13.80 -7.58 17.32
CA LEU A 158 13.81 -6.12 17.31
C LEU A 158 13.05 -5.62 16.07
N VAL A 159 11.85 -5.09 16.28
CA VAL A 159 10.96 -4.63 15.22
C VAL A 159 10.37 -3.25 15.53
N LEU A 160 10.31 -2.40 14.51
CA LEU A 160 9.72 -1.07 14.57
C LEU A 160 8.59 -0.94 13.56
N ILE A 161 7.49 -0.32 14.00
CA ILE A 161 6.25 -0.10 13.25
C ILE A 161 6.05 1.40 13.11
N ALA A 162 5.94 1.90 11.88
CA ALA A 162 5.43 3.23 11.61
C ALA A 162 3.90 3.18 11.54
N ALA A 163 3.23 3.85 12.47
CA ALA A 163 1.78 3.98 12.49
C ALA A 163 1.35 5.39 12.11
N GLN A 164 0.51 5.50 11.08
CA GLN A 164 -0.16 6.76 10.74
C GLN A 164 -1.31 7.07 11.72
N GLY A 165 -1.97 6.04 12.24
CA GLY A 165 -3.15 6.18 13.12
C GLY A 165 -4.42 6.49 12.35
N ASN A 166 -5.59 6.17 12.91
CA ASN A 166 -6.88 6.40 12.24
C ASN A 166 -7.02 7.80 11.61
N VAL A 167 -7.34 7.84 10.32
CA VAL A 167 -7.53 9.05 9.49
C VAL A 167 -8.75 9.89 9.86
N HIS A 168 -9.81 9.26 10.38
CA HIS A 168 -11.11 9.87 10.66
C HIS A 168 -11.35 10.20 12.14
N THR A 169 -10.42 9.89 13.05
CA THR A 169 -10.59 10.08 14.49
C THR A 169 -9.31 10.57 15.15
N HIS A 170 -9.41 11.56 16.05
CA HIS A 170 -8.32 11.94 16.95
C HIS A 170 -7.95 10.74 17.83
N SER A 171 -6.71 10.28 17.74
CA SER A 171 -6.25 9.06 18.41
C SER A 171 -4.79 9.17 18.73
N GLU A 172 -4.37 8.66 19.89
CA GLU A 172 -2.95 8.54 20.22
C GLU A 172 -2.28 7.31 19.60
N GLN A 173 -3.04 6.45 18.90
CA GLN A 173 -2.54 5.20 18.32
C GLN A 173 -1.82 5.47 16.99
N ARG A 174 -0.79 6.32 17.07
CA ARG A 174 0.10 6.78 15.99
C ARG A 174 1.53 6.84 16.53
N GLY A 175 2.51 6.93 15.62
CA GLY A 175 3.90 7.12 16.01
C GLY A 175 4.82 5.98 15.56
N VAL A 176 5.97 5.87 16.21
CA VAL A 176 6.82 4.67 16.13
C VAL A 176 6.52 3.78 17.32
N PHE A 177 6.12 2.53 17.06
CA PHE A 177 6.05 1.48 18.07
C PHE A 177 7.24 0.54 17.89
N ARG A 178 8.01 0.33 18.96
CA ARG A 178 9.20 -0.53 19.01
C ARG A 178 8.93 -1.75 19.89
N SER A 179 9.41 -2.91 19.46
CA SER A 179 9.45 -4.14 20.25
C SER A 179 10.84 -4.76 20.21
N THR A 180 11.20 -5.53 21.25
CA THR A 180 12.43 -6.34 21.36
C THR A 180 12.14 -7.79 21.72
N ASP A 181 10.87 -8.21 21.70
CA ASP A 181 10.44 -9.57 22.07
C ASP A 181 9.68 -10.29 20.94
N GLY A 182 9.79 -9.75 19.72
CA GLY A 182 9.09 -10.21 18.53
C GLY A 182 7.66 -9.69 18.41
N GLY A 183 7.35 -8.54 19.02
CA GLY A 183 6.05 -7.89 18.97
C GLY A 183 5.02 -8.46 19.96
N LYS A 184 5.45 -9.14 21.03
CA LYS A 184 4.57 -9.53 22.14
C LYS A 184 4.25 -8.32 23.02
N THR A 185 5.20 -7.39 23.14
CA THR A 185 5.00 -6.08 23.76
C THR A 185 5.48 -4.96 22.84
N TRP A 186 4.85 -3.79 22.97
CA TRP A 186 5.12 -2.61 22.14
C TRP A 186 5.31 -1.36 23.02
N THR A 187 6.37 -0.60 22.75
CA THR A 187 6.65 0.69 23.37
C THR A 187 6.56 1.79 22.31
N ARG A 188 5.74 2.82 22.54
CA ARG A 188 5.67 4.00 21.64
C ARG A 188 6.87 4.90 21.90
N THR A 189 7.82 4.97 20.97
CA THR A 189 9.09 5.73 21.13
C THR A 189 9.14 7.07 20.40
N LEU A 190 8.31 7.25 19.36
CA LEU A 190 8.04 8.55 18.74
C LEU A 190 6.55 8.82 18.77
N TYR A 191 6.15 9.99 19.26
CA TYR A 191 4.78 10.49 19.25
C TYR A 191 4.82 12.02 19.13
N VAL A 192 3.93 12.60 18.33
CA VAL A 192 3.85 14.06 18.12
C VAL A 192 2.58 14.60 18.76
N ASP A 193 1.42 14.18 18.25
CA ASP A 193 0.10 14.58 18.73
C ASP A 193 -0.97 13.55 18.27
N ASN A 194 -2.26 13.81 18.54
CA ASN A 194 -3.36 12.90 18.22
C ASN A 194 -3.89 13.00 16.76
N GLU A 195 -3.24 13.80 15.92
CA GLU A 195 -3.55 14.08 14.51
C GLU A 195 -2.40 13.64 13.55
N THR A 196 -1.18 13.53 14.08
CA THR A 196 0.08 13.34 13.35
C THR A 196 0.65 11.95 13.58
N GLY A 197 0.91 11.22 12.48
CA GLY A 197 1.49 9.87 12.51
C GLY A 197 2.77 9.77 11.70
N VAL A 198 3.38 8.58 11.67
CA VAL A 198 4.65 8.33 10.95
C VAL A 198 4.36 7.86 9.53
N GLN A 199 5.00 8.51 8.56
CA GLN A 199 4.81 8.31 7.13
C GLN A 199 5.82 7.32 6.53
N ASP A 200 7.10 7.44 6.91
CA ASP A 200 8.16 6.57 6.42
C ASP A 200 9.18 6.29 7.53
N LEU A 201 9.86 5.15 7.42
CA LEU A 201 10.85 4.66 8.37
C LEU A 201 11.98 3.96 7.59
N ALA A 202 13.19 4.48 7.75
CA ALA A 202 14.40 3.98 7.13
C ALA A 202 15.54 3.88 8.16
N TRP A 203 16.58 3.16 7.80
CA TRP A 203 17.76 2.95 8.63
C TRP A 203 19.03 2.85 7.76
N ALA A 204 20.20 2.95 8.38
CA ALA A 204 21.40 2.39 7.77
C ALA A 204 21.38 0.87 7.99
N TYR A 205 21.28 0.08 6.92
CA TYR A 205 21.24 -1.39 7.05
C TYR A 205 22.57 -1.96 7.62
N ASP A 206 23.67 -1.27 7.36
CA ASP A 206 25.03 -1.54 7.86
C ASP A 206 25.33 -0.91 9.24
N ASP A 207 24.50 0.03 9.71
CA ASP A 207 24.52 0.58 11.08
C ASP A 207 23.09 0.84 11.58
N PRO A 208 22.33 -0.23 11.92
CA PRO A 208 20.91 -0.12 12.27
C PRO A 208 20.65 0.63 13.59
N SER A 209 21.70 1.08 14.30
CA SER A 209 21.54 2.06 15.38
C SER A 209 21.03 3.41 14.85
N VAL A 210 21.36 3.75 13.60
CA VAL A 210 20.98 4.99 12.95
C VAL A 210 19.71 4.81 12.12
N MET A 211 18.66 5.52 12.52
CA MET A 211 17.34 5.45 11.86
C MET A 211 16.82 6.85 11.52
N LEU A 212 16.02 6.94 10.47
CA LEU A 212 15.25 8.11 10.07
C LEU A 212 13.76 7.78 10.09
N ALA A 213 12.95 8.66 10.68
CA ALA A 213 11.49 8.60 10.61
C ALA A 213 10.97 9.94 10.09
N THR A 214 9.97 9.92 9.22
CA THR A 214 9.21 11.13 8.86
C THR A 214 7.79 11.06 9.38
N THR A 215 7.24 12.20 9.78
CA THR A 215 5.84 12.29 10.20
C THR A 215 5.00 13.03 9.16
N VAL A 216 3.67 12.88 9.25
CA VAL A 216 2.70 13.68 8.51
C VAL A 216 1.40 13.78 9.31
N ARG A 217 0.72 14.92 9.20
CA ARG A 217 -0.65 15.08 9.71
C ARG A 217 -1.58 14.14 8.95
N HIS A 218 -2.05 13.08 9.59
CA HIS A 218 -2.88 12.06 8.94
C HIS A 218 -4.38 12.28 9.20
N TYR A 219 -4.75 12.86 10.34
CA TYR A 219 -6.16 13.14 10.63
C TYR A 219 -6.79 14.14 9.64
N VAL A 220 -7.99 13.78 9.17
CA VAL A 220 -8.86 14.54 8.27
C VAL A 220 -10.20 14.76 8.98
N ALA A 221 -10.50 16.03 9.29
CA ALA A 221 -11.74 16.42 9.94
C ALA A 221 -12.98 16.12 9.06
N PRO A 222 -14.13 15.74 9.66
CA PRO A 222 -15.37 15.55 8.92
C PRO A 222 -15.75 16.77 8.07
N GLY A 223 -16.10 16.54 6.79
CA GLY A 223 -16.43 17.61 5.84
C GLY A 223 -15.23 18.35 5.24
N ALA A 224 -13.99 18.03 5.61
CA ALA A 224 -12.82 18.47 4.87
C ALA A 224 -12.86 17.88 3.43
N PRO A 225 -12.35 18.60 2.41
CA PRO A 225 -12.29 18.08 1.05
C PRO A 225 -11.45 16.79 1.02
N PRO A 226 -11.80 15.80 0.17
CA PRO A 226 -11.01 14.59 0.03
C PRO A 226 -9.55 14.95 -0.29
N ARG A 227 -8.63 14.51 0.57
CA ARG A 227 -7.22 14.43 0.18
C ARG A 227 -7.17 13.33 -0.87
N GLY A 228 -6.82 13.66 -2.11
CA GLY A 228 -6.66 12.65 -3.16
C GLY A 228 -5.61 11.63 -2.73
N GLY A 229 -5.82 10.35 -3.07
CA GLY A 229 -4.86 9.30 -2.73
C GLY A 229 -3.49 9.62 -3.33
N GLY A 230 -2.49 9.86 -2.47
CA GLY A 230 -1.16 10.31 -2.89
C GLY A 230 -1.02 11.81 -3.20
N ALA A 231 -2.13 12.55 -3.29
CA ALA A 231 -2.14 13.94 -3.74
C ALA A 231 -1.53 14.92 -2.72
N GLY A 232 -0.22 15.13 -2.86
CA GLY A 232 0.33 16.48 -2.81
C GLY A 232 -0.47 17.45 -3.71
N LEU A 233 -0.31 18.74 -3.46
CA LEU A 233 -1.09 19.86 -4.02
C LEU A 233 -1.56 19.67 -5.49
N PRO A 234 -2.76 20.17 -5.87
CA PRO A 234 -3.25 20.10 -7.24
C PRO A 234 -2.22 20.63 -8.23
N ALA A 235 -2.11 19.97 -9.39
CA ALA A 235 -1.13 20.31 -10.42
C ALA A 235 -1.22 21.81 -10.79
N GLY A 236 -0.12 22.54 -10.60
CA GLY A 236 -0.05 23.99 -10.82
C GLY A 236 -0.12 24.85 -9.55
N ALA A 237 -0.32 24.26 -8.35
CA ALA A 237 -0.15 25.00 -7.10
C ALA A 237 1.29 25.55 -6.97
N PRO A 238 1.47 26.82 -6.55
CA PRO A 238 2.81 27.40 -6.42
C PRO A 238 3.64 26.65 -5.35
N PRO A 239 4.98 26.59 -5.50
CA PRO A 239 5.85 26.08 -4.44
C PRO A 239 5.59 26.82 -3.12
N GLY A 240 5.26 26.08 -2.06
CA GLY A 240 4.86 26.65 -0.76
C GLY A 240 3.36 26.93 -0.58
N ALA A 241 2.49 26.60 -1.56
CA ALA A 241 1.04 26.75 -1.40
C ALA A 241 0.41 25.79 -0.37
N SER A 242 1.16 24.78 0.09
CA SER A 242 0.89 24.11 1.35
C SER A 242 1.30 25.03 2.49
N GLY A 243 0.43 25.98 2.86
CA GLY A 243 0.53 26.64 4.16
C GLY A 243 0.67 25.57 5.23
N ALA A 244 1.66 25.73 6.12
CA ALA A 244 2.22 24.65 6.94
C ALA A 244 1.14 23.75 7.56
N ALA A 245 0.89 22.59 6.95
CA ALA A 245 -0.01 21.58 7.46
C ALA A 245 0.71 20.83 8.59
N ALA A 246 0.69 21.47 9.77
CA ALA A 246 1.43 21.10 10.97
C ALA A 246 1.40 19.59 11.24
N GLY A 247 2.59 18.99 11.37
CA GLY A 247 2.78 17.56 11.58
C GLY A 247 3.81 16.89 10.65
N THR A 248 4.34 17.58 9.64
CA THR A 248 5.41 17.01 8.78
C THR A 248 6.80 17.40 9.30
N ALA A 249 7.56 16.42 9.79
CA ALA A 249 8.91 16.62 10.32
C ALA A 249 9.83 15.42 9.98
N LEU A 250 11.14 15.62 10.14
CA LEU A 250 12.17 14.59 9.98
C LEU A 250 12.83 14.33 11.35
N TYR A 251 12.85 13.08 11.79
CA TYR A 251 13.48 12.65 13.03
C TYR A 251 14.61 11.68 12.74
N LYS A 252 15.64 11.71 13.58
CA LYS A 252 16.75 10.75 13.60
C LYS A 252 16.88 10.10 14.97
N SER A 253 17.10 8.79 14.98
CA SER A 253 17.60 8.03 16.13
C SER A 253 19.06 7.63 15.88
N THR A 254 19.82 7.46 16.95
CA THR A 254 21.17 6.86 16.98
C THR A 254 21.27 5.81 18.10
N ASP A 255 20.14 5.26 18.51
CA ASP A 255 19.96 4.35 19.64
C ASP A 255 18.89 3.28 19.35
N GLU A 256 18.86 2.81 18.10
CA GLU A 256 17.96 1.75 17.62
C GLU A 256 16.47 2.09 17.76
N GLY A 257 16.13 3.37 17.62
CA GLY A 257 14.77 3.90 17.70
C GLY A 257 14.20 3.98 19.12
N VAL A 258 15.06 3.99 20.16
CA VAL A 258 14.65 4.20 21.55
C VAL A 258 14.33 5.68 21.79
N THR A 259 15.14 6.60 21.28
CA THR A 259 14.88 8.05 21.29
C THR A 259 15.00 8.65 19.90
N TRP A 260 14.35 9.79 19.70
CA TRP A 260 14.24 10.47 18.41
C TRP A 260 14.49 11.96 18.57
N LYS A 261 15.39 12.50 17.75
CA LYS A 261 15.70 13.94 17.68
C LYS A 261 15.23 14.50 16.34
N GLU A 262 14.48 15.60 16.37
CA GLU A 262 14.08 16.31 15.16
C GLU A 262 15.30 16.95 14.47
N ILE A 263 15.36 16.84 13.14
CA ILE A 263 16.34 17.51 12.29
C ILE A 263 15.68 18.77 11.71
N THR A 264 16.24 19.94 12.04
CA THR A 264 15.82 21.24 11.51
C THR A 264 17.04 22.07 11.10
N GLY A 265 16.84 23.00 10.17
CA GLY A 265 17.92 23.86 9.66
C GLY A 265 18.90 23.14 8.74
N GLY A 266 20.17 23.57 8.72
CA GLY A 266 21.22 22.93 7.91
C GLY A 266 21.05 23.01 6.38
N GLY A 267 20.07 23.75 5.87
CA GLY A 267 19.67 23.73 4.46
C GLY A 267 18.49 22.80 4.14
N LEU A 268 17.93 22.12 5.14
CA LEU A 268 16.67 21.38 5.01
C LEU A 268 15.52 22.38 4.80
N PRO A 269 14.67 22.21 3.77
CA PRO A 269 13.53 23.10 3.55
C PRO A 269 12.41 22.83 4.57
N PRO A 270 11.42 23.74 4.71
CA PRO A 270 10.17 23.43 5.38
C PRO A 270 9.50 22.19 4.76
N LEU A 271 9.23 21.18 5.58
CA LEU A 271 8.66 19.91 5.13
C LEU A 271 7.13 20.00 5.11
N ALA A 272 6.50 19.37 4.11
CA ALA A 272 5.05 19.29 4.00
C ALA A 272 4.60 18.05 3.22
N GLY A 273 3.55 17.39 3.71
CA GLY A 273 2.85 16.29 3.02
C GLY A 273 3.58 14.95 3.09
N ARG A 274 3.26 14.05 2.14
CA ARG A 274 3.93 12.75 2.02
C ARG A 274 5.42 12.97 1.74
N THR A 275 6.26 12.28 2.50
CA THR A 275 7.71 12.28 2.37
C THR A 275 8.22 10.84 2.33
N SER A 276 9.44 10.65 1.85
CA SER A 276 10.16 9.38 1.96
C SER A 276 11.64 9.63 2.24
N VAL A 277 12.28 8.70 2.96
CA VAL A 277 13.66 8.79 3.42
C VAL A 277 14.45 7.52 3.09
N ALA A 278 15.76 7.69 2.86
CA ALA A 278 16.70 6.59 2.74
C ALA A 278 18.05 6.95 3.38
N VAL A 279 18.77 5.94 3.88
CA VAL A 279 20.17 6.06 4.31
C VAL A 279 20.99 5.11 3.45
N ALA A 280 22.11 5.57 2.92
CA ALA A 280 22.92 4.80 1.99
C ALA A 280 23.92 3.90 2.74
N MET A 281 23.94 2.62 2.37
CA MET A 281 24.92 1.65 2.88
C MET A 281 26.35 1.99 2.46
N ASN A 282 27.31 1.51 3.23
CA ASN A 282 28.75 1.74 3.06
C ASN A 282 29.15 3.23 3.18
N THR A 283 28.37 4.01 3.93
CA THR A 283 28.65 5.44 4.19
C THR A 283 28.78 5.79 5.67
N ASN A 284 28.85 4.81 6.58
CA ASN A 284 28.82 5.01 8.04
C ASN A 284 27.61 5.88 8.46
N ALA A 285 26.44 5.58 7.88
CA ALA A 285 25.20 6.32 7.99
C ALA A 285 25.31 7.85 7.70
N GLN A 286 26.34 8.31 6.98
CA GLN A 286 26.53 9.73 6.69
C GLN A 286 25.68 10.21 5.51
N ARG A 287 25.51 9.38 4.47
CA ARG A 287 24.70 9.79 3.31
C ARG A 287 23.24 9.44 3.52
N MET A 288 22.41 10.49 3.54
CA MET A 288 20.98 10.42 3.76
C MET A 288 20.23 11.15 2.65
N PHE A 289 19.04 10.67 2.31
CA PHE A 289 18.14 11.29 1.35
C PHE A 289 16.77 11.51 1.97
N ILE A 290 16.14 12.63 1.60
CA ILE A 290 14.72 12.89 1.85
C ILE A 290 14.10 13.48 0.60
N VAL A 291 12.89 13.02 0.25
CA VAL A 291 12.10 13.58 -0.85
C VAL A 291 10.67 13.87 -0.39
N GLY A 292 10.10 14.93 -0.94
CA GLY A 292 8.74 15.42 -0.68
C GLY A 292 8.32 16.40 -1.78
N ALA A 293 7.25 17.16 -1.55
CA ALA A 293 6.82 18.24 -2.45
C ALA A 293 7.87 19.37 -2.61
N PHE A 294 8.80 19.48 -1.65
CA PHE A 294 9.98 20.36 -1.70
C PHE A 294 11.12 19.82 -2.60
N GLY A 295 10.99 18.62 -3.18
CA GLY A 295 12.00 17.98 -4.02
C GLY A 295 13.04 17.15 -3.25
N LEU A 296 13.91 16.46 -3.98
CA LEU A 296 14.95 15.61 -3.39
C LEU A 296 16.03 16.45 -2.71
N HIS A 297 16.38 16.08 -1.48
CA HIS A 297 17.52 16.63 -0.73
C HIS A 297 18.42 15.50 -0.25
N ARG A 298 19.73 15.77 -0.23
CA ARG A 298 20.76 14.86 0.27
C ARG A 298 21.56 15.53 1.39
N SER A 299 21.89 14.76 2.42
CA SER A 299 22.97 15.03 3.36
C SER A 299 24.11 14.04 3.11
N ASP A 300 25.34 14.44 3.39
CA ASP A 300 26.55 13.59 3.36
C ASP A 300 27.32 13.67 4.71
N ASP A 301 26.68 14.18 5.76
CA ASP A 301 27.22 14.42 7.11
C ASP A 301 26.24 13.96 8.21
N GLY A 302 25.45 12.94 7.92
CA GLY A 302 24.54 12.29 8.87
C GLY A 302 23.32 13.13 9.24
N GLY A 303 22.94 14.08 8.39
CA GLY A 303 21.78 14.96 8.54
C GLY A 303 22.07 16.35 9.12
N ALA A 304 23.34 16.74 9.25
CA ALA A 304 23.72 18.05 9.79
C ALA A 304 23.59 19.19 8.76
N THR A 305 23.91 18.92 7.49
CA THR A 305 23.65 19.81 6.36
C THR A 305 22.95 19.09 5.21
N TRP A 306 22.12 19.83 4.47
CA TRP A 306 21.29 19.31 3.39
C TRP A 306 21.42 20.18 2.15
N ARG A 307 21.54 19.52 0.99
CA ARG A 307 21.60 20.13 -0.33
C ARG A 307 20.45 19.65 -1.20
N GLN A 308 19.79 20.58 -1.89
CA GLN A 308 18.79 20.24 -2.91
C GLN A 308 19.49 19.55 -4.08
N MET A 309 18.88 18.47 -4.56
CA MET A 309 19.39 17.61 -5.62
C MET A 309 18.52 17.74 -6.87
N ALA A 310 19.16 17.94 -8.04
CA ALA A 310 18.48 18.12 -9.34
C ALA A 310 17.26 19.07 -9.31
N GLY A 311 17.35 20.20 -8.61
CA GLY A 311 16.22 21.09 -8.31
C GLY A 311 15.50 21.73 -9.51
N SER A 312 16.04 21.64 -10.72
CA SER A 312 15.38 22.04 -11.97
C SER A 312 14.55 20.92 -12.62
N ASP A 313 14.76 19.66 -12.22
CA ASP A 313 14.12 18.50 -12.82
C ASP A 313 12.77 18.21 -12.15
N ARG A 314 11.69 18.68 -12.80
CA ARG A 314 10.32 18.54 -12.29
C ARG A 314 9.83 17.09 -12.22
N ARG A 315 10.55 16.12 -12.82
CA ARG A 315 10.16 14.70 -12.84
C ARG A 315 10.34 14.02 -11.48
N ILE A 316 11.33 14.47 -10.71
CA ILE A 316 11.69 13.91 -9.38
C ILE A 316 11.16 14.74 -8.20
N VAL A 317 10.39 15.80 -8.47
CA VAL A 317 9.77 16.63 -7.42
C VAL A 317 8.46 15.96 -7.00
N GLY A 318 8.28 15.78 -5.69
CA GLY A 318 7.18 15.02 -5.11
C GLY A 318 5.83 15.73 -5.14
N GLY A 319 5.27 15.95 -6.34
CA GLY A 319 3.89 16.40 -6.53
C GLY A 319 2.85 15.36 -6.09
N GLY A 320 1.70 15.36 -6.74
CA GLY A 320 0.53 14.55 -6.35
C GLY A 320 0.67 13.02 -6.42
N TYR A 321 1.88 12.46 -6.64
CA TYR A 321 2.12 11.03 -6.78
C TYR A 321 3.57 10.63 -6.37
N LEU A 322 4.10 11.20 -5.29
CA LEU A 322 5.40 10.78 -4.75
C LEU A 322 5.30 9.41 -4.07
N CYS A 323 6.15 8.46 -4.48
CA CYS A 323 6.09 7.09 -3.99
C CYS A 323 7.31 6.67 -3.14
N GLY A 324 8.54 7.14 -3.43
CA GLY A 324 9.67 6.97 -2.53
C GLY A 324 11.05 7.38 -3.05
N VAL A 325 12.07 7.30 -2.19
CA VAL A 325 13.50 7.34 -2.56
C VAL A 325 14.22 6.11 -2.03
N TYR A 326 15.09 5.53 -2.85
CA TYR A 326 15.84 4.30 -2.54
C TYR A 326 17.27 4.45 -3.07
N VAL A 327 18.22 3.72 -2.50
CA VAL A 327 19.65 3.79 -2.86
C VAL A 327 20.17 2.38 -3.15
N ASP A 328 21.04 2.24 -4.13
CA ASP A 328 21.73 0.96 -4.38
C ASP A 328 22.61 0.59 -3.18
N PRO A 329 22.57 -0.66 -2.70
CA PRO A 329 23.27 -1.07 -1.48
C PRO A 329 24.80 -1.19 -1.65
N LYS A 330 25.30 -1.22 -2.89
CA LYS A 330 26.74 -1.32 -3.21
C LYS A 330 27.31 -0.02 -3.76
N ASN A 331 26.49 0.89 -4.28
CA ASN A 331 26.92 2.19 -4.77
C ASN A 331 26.02 3.35 -4.26
N PRO A 332 26.47 4.15 -3.29
CA PRO A 332 25.69 5.25 -2.72
C PRO A 332 25.49 6.45 -3.66
N ASP A 333 26.03 6.43 -4.88
CA ASP A 333 25.72 7.39 -5.96
C ASP A 333 24.61 6.91 -6.90
N VAL A 334 24.16 5.64 -6.81
CA VAL A 334 23.02 5.14 -7.58
C VAL A 334 21.75 5.30 -6.74
N VAL A 335 20.87 6.20 -7.16
CA VAL A 335 19.67 6.61 -6.43
C VAL A 335 18.43 6.42 -7.29
N TYR A 336 17.39 5.82 -6.74
CA TYR A 336 16.10 5.62 -7.39
C TYR A 336 15.05 6.54 -6.75
N ASN A 337 14.27 7.23 -7.58
CA ASN A 337 13.14 8.04 -7.15
C ASN A 337 11.86 7.52 -7.84
N LEU A 338 10.83 7.21 -7.05
CA LEU A 338 9.56 6.67 -7.55
C LEU A 338 8.50 7.77 -7.57
N ASN A 339 7.89 7.90 -8.75
CA ASN A 339 6.76 8.75 -9.10
C ASN A 339 5.88 7.92 -10.08
N THR A 340 5.01 8.53 -10.89
CA THR A 340 4.31 7.86 -12.04
C THR A 340 5.28 7.23 -13.06
N THR A 341 6.58 7.47 -12.89
CA THR A 341 7.66 6.68 -13.49
C THR A 341 8.79 6.62 -12.48
N SER A 342 9.51 5.51 -12.42
CA SER A 342 10.74 5.41 -11.62
C SER A 342 11.90 6.01 -12.40
N TYR A 343 12.66 6.87 -11.72
CA TYR A 343 13.84 7.54 -12.24
C TYR A 343 15.08 7.06 -11.51
N ARG A 344 16.21 6.94 -12.23
CA ARG A 344 17.50 6.50 -11.70
C ARG A 344 18.57 7.57 -11.96
N SER A 345 19.29 7.91 -10.91
CA SER A 345 20.54 8.66 -10.93
C SER A 345 21.73 7.69 -10.79
N THR A 346 22.89 8.09 -11.30
CA THR A 346 24.18 7.39 -11.10
C THR A 346 25.27 8.36 -10.63
N ASP A 347 24.89 9.53 -10.12
CA ASP A 347 25.76 10.65 -9.73
C ASP A 347 25.34 11.26 -8.36
N GLY A 348 24.70 10.44 -7.51
CA GLY A 348 24.28 10.81 -6.16
C GLY A 348 23.07 11.74 -6.13
N GLY A 349 22.24 11.72 -7.18
CA GLY A 349 21.03 12.51 -7.34
C GLY A 349 21.19 13.82 -8.11
N GLN A 350 22.32 14.06 -8.80
CA GLN A 350 22.53 15.30 -9.56
C GLN A 350 21.78 15.32 -10.90
N THR A 351 21.68 14.17 -11.56
CA THR A 351 20.91 13.97 -12.80
C THR A 351 20.14 12.64 -12.77
N PHE A 352 19.04 12.57 -13.51
CA PHE A 352 18.14 11.42 -13.54
C PHE A 352 17.75 11.02 -14.97
N ALA A 353 17.71 9.70 -15.23
CA ALA A 353 17.12 9.08 -16.41
C ALA A 353 15.87 8.28 -16.02
N ALA A 354 14.94 8.07 -16.95
CA ALA A 354 13.83 7.13 -16.73
C ALA A 354 14.37 5.70 -16.65
N PHE A 355 13.81 4.88 -15.75
CA PHE A 355 14.28 3.53 -15.46
C PHE A 355 13.22 2.47 -15.73
N LYS A 356 12.01 2.62 -15.18
CA LYS A 356 10.83 1.78 -15.43
C LYS A 356 9.56 2.59 -15.20
N GLY A 357 8.55 2.39 -16.04
CA GLY A 357 7.26 3.09 -15.99
C GLY A 357 6.76 3.38 -17.39
N ALA A 358 6.36 4.63 -17.67
CA ALA A 358 5.90 5.07 -18.97
C ALA A 358 6.93 4.79 -20.10
N PRO A 359 6.50 4.36 -21.31
CA PRO A 359 5.11 4.19 -21.75
C PRO A 359 4.50 2.82 -21.40
N GLY A 360 5.16 1.99 -20.58
CA GLY A 360 4.71 0.63 -20.25
C GLY A 360 3.45 0.54 -19.40
N GLY A 361 2.99 1.66 -18.83
CA GLY A 361 1.78 1.72 -18.00
C GLY A 361 1.95 1.19 -16.56
N ASP A 362 3.18 0.84 -16.15
CA ASP A 362 3.47 0.51 -14.75
C ASP A 362 3.62 1.80 -13.91
N ASP A 363 2.88 1.94 -12.81
CA ASP A 363 3.00 3.05 -11.87
C ASP A 363 3.65 2.60 -10.54
N PRO A 364 4.96 2.84 -10.31
CA PRO A 364 5.67 2.20 -9.19
C PRO A 364 5.43 2.87 -7.83
N GLN A 365 4.82 2.12 -6.91
CA GLN A 365 4.50 2.54 -5.54
C GLN A 365 5.59 2.22 -4.52
N GLN A 366 6.20 1.04 -4.63
CA GLN A 366 7.19 0.54 -3.67
C GLN A 366 8.34 -0.15 -4.40
N LEU A 367 9.54 -0.06 -3.82
CA LEU A 367 10.72 -0.78 -4.31
C LEU A 367 11.41 -1.49 -3.13
N TRP A 368 11.74 -2.76 -3.32
CA TRP A 368 12.71 -3.47 -2.52
C TRP A 368 13.94 -3.76 -3.39
N ILE A 369 15.14 -3.59 -2.83
CA ILE A 369 16.42 -3.93 -3.43
C ILE A 369 17.12 -4.84 -2.42
N ASP A 370 17.65 -5.99 -2.85
CA ASP A 370 18.37 -6.89 -1.93
C ASP A 370 19.63 -6.19 -1.40
N PRO A 371 19.76 -5.96 -0.08
CA PRO A 371 20.90 -5.24 0.50
C PRO A 371 22.24 -5.98 0.30
N THR A 372 22.21 -7.25 -0.07
CA THR A 372 23.39 -8.05 -0.43
C THR A 372 23.63 -8.13 -1.94
N ASP A 373 22.61 -7.83 -2.77
CA ASP A 373 22.71 -7.86 -4.23
C ASP A 373 21.75 -6.92 -4.98
N GLY A 374 22.21 -5.70 -5.29
CA GLY A 374 21.46 -4.71 -6.06
C GLY A 374 20.98 -5.12 -7.46
N GLN A 375 21.33 -6.32 -7.96
CA GLN A 375 20.69 -6.88 -9.15
C GLN A 375 19.27 -7.42 -8.90
N ARG A 376 18.99 -7.85 -7.66
CA ARG A 376 17.67 -8.31 -7.22
C ARG A 376 16.82 -7.13 -6.80
N MET A 377 15.80 -6.82 -7.59
CA MET A 377 14.89 -5.71 -7.36
C MET A 377 13.45 -6.21 -7.43
N PHE A 378 12.57 -5.63 -6.62
CA PHE A 378 11.14 -5.96 -6.62
C PHE A 378 10.32 -4.68 -6.52
N PHE A 379 9.59 -4.36 -7.60
CA PHE A 379 8.60 -3.29 -7.60
C PHE A 379 7.20 -3.81 -7.26
N GLY A 380 6.52 -3.10 -6.37
CA GLY A 380 5.06 -3.05 -6.33
C GLY A 380 4.58 -1.85 -7.15
N VAL A 381 3.68 -2.10 -8.09
CA VAL A 381 3.08 -1.09 -8.99
C VAL A 381 1.55 -1.16 -8.89
N ASP A 382 0.82 -0.13 -9.37
CA ASP A 382 -0.66 -0.13 -9.33
C ASP A 382 -1.31 -1.26 -10.16
N GLN A 383 -0.54 -1.84 -11.09
CA GLN A 383 -0.91 -2.95 -11.95
C GLN A 383 -0.37 -4.32 -11.47
N GLY A 384 0.44 -4.39 -10.40
CA GLY A 384 0.90 -5.66 -9.81
C GLY A 384 2.32 -5.73 -9.25
N ALA A 385 2.82 -6.94 -9.08
CA ALA A 385 4.18 -7.24 -8.65
C ALA A 385 5.10 -7.52 -9.85
N THR A 386 6.27 -6.89 -9.90
CA THR A 386 7.31 -7.18 -10.92
C THR A 386 8.71 -7.30 -10.33
N ILE A 387 9.39 -8.39 -10.62
CA ILE A 387 10.71 -8.75 -10.08
C ILE A 387 11.76 -8.67 -11.18
N SER A 388 12.94 -8.12 -10.86
CA SER A 388 14.14 -8.21 -11.68
C SER A 388 15.25 -8.93 -10.92
N LEU A 389 16.06 -9.70 -11.65
CA LEU A 389 17.26 -10.38 -11.15
C LEU A 389 18.53 -9.89 -11.89
N ASP A 390 18.43 -8.83 -12.69
CA ASP A 390 19.50 -8.32 -13.58
C ASP A 390 19.72 -6.80 -13.49
N GLY A 391 19.34 -6.20 -12.36
CA GLY A 391 19.48 -4.76 -12.12
C GLY A 391 18.45 -3.91 -12.88
N GLY A 392 17.30 -4.49 -13.20
CA GLY A 392 16.17 -3.84 -13.86
C GLY A 392 16.21 -3.79 -15.38
N ARG A 393 17.03 -4.63 -16.03
CA ARG A 393 17.04 -4.74 -17.51
C ARG A 393 15.84 -5.56 -18.00
N THR A 394 15.47 -6.59 -17.25
CA THR A 394 14.26 -7.39 -17.46
C THR A 394 13.44 -7.49 -16.18
N TRP A 395 12.14 -7.73 -16.34
CA TRP A 395 11.15 -7.76 -15.26
C TRP A 395 10.15 -8.90 -15.47
N SER A 396 9.74 -9.58 -14.40
CA SER A 396 8.64 -10.55 -14.42
C SER A 396 7.32 -9.88 -14.79
N SER A 397 6.40 -10.67 -15.34
CA SER A 397 5.07 -10.18 -15.73
C SER A 397 4.14 -10.00 -14.53
N TRP A 398 3.17 -9.08 -14.64
CA TRP A 398 2.00 -8.96 -13.77
C TRP A 398 0.71 -9.58 -14.39
N TYR A 399 0.80 -10.10 -15.61
CA TYR A 399 -0.25 -10.88 -16.30
C TYR A 399 -0.29 -12.37 -15.89
N ASN A 400 0.09 -12.67 -14.65
CA ASN A 400 0.03 -14.01 -14.05
C ASN A 400 -0.49 -14.00 -12.59
N GLN A 401 -1.00 -12.86 -12.13
CA GLN A 401 -1.39 -12.62 -10.74
C GLN A 401 -2.90 -12.39 -10.66
N SER A 402 -3.58 -13.16 -9.81
CA SER A 402 -5.04 -13.10 -9.71
C SER A 402 -5.53 -12.13 -8.61
N THR A 403 -5.03 -10.90 -8.66
CA THR A 403 -5.13 -9.91 -7.58
C THR A 403 -5.83 -8.61 -8.03
N ALA A 404 -6.61 -8.67 -9.11
CA ALA A 404 -7.34 -7.53 -9.64
C ALA A 404 -8.27 -6.89 -8.59
N GLN A 405 -8.18 -5.56 -8.47
CA GLN A 405 -9.18 -4.76 -7.80
C GLN A 405 -10.29 -4.43 -8.79
N VAL A 406 -11.49 -4.95 -8.52
CA VAL A 406 -12.69 -4.75 -9.35
C VAL A 406 -13.71 -3.91 -8.59
N TYR A 407 -14.23 -2.85 -9.23
CA TYR A 407 -15.17 -1.93 -8.58
C TYR A 407 -16.63 -2.39 -8.67
N HIS A 408 -16.98 -3.06 -9.76
CA HIS A 408 -18.30 -3.61 -10.01
C HIS A 408 -18.18 -5.00 -10.65
N VAL A 409 -19.20 -5.83 -10.49
CA VAL A 409 -19.28 -7.13 -11.18
C VAL A 409 -20.70 -7.30 -11.70
N SER A 410 -20.82 -7.68 -12.98
CA SER A 410 -22.09 -8.04 -13.61
C SER A 410 -21.97 -9.35 -14.38
N THR A 411 -23.12 -9.96 -14.68
CA THR A 411 -23.19 -11.21 -15.44
C THR A 411 -24.34 -11.18 -16.44
N ASP A 412 -24.18 -11.85 -17.58
CA ASP A 412 -25.27 -12.01 -18.54
C ASP A 412 -26.05 -13.33 -18.37
N ASN A 413 -26.99 -13.57 -19.28
CA ASN A 413 -27.84 -14.76 -19.31
C ASN A 413 -27.40 -15.79 -20.37
N GLN A 414 -26.16 -15.74 -20.87
CA GLN A 414 -25.64 -16.74 -21.81
C GLN A 414 -25.30 -18.08 -21.12
N TYR A 415 -24.97 -19.11 -21.90
CA TYR A 415 -24.39 -20.34 -21.36
C TYR A 415 -23.15 -20.78 -22.16
N PRO A 416 -21.95 -20.84 -21.54
CA PRO A 416 -21.64 -20.36 -20.19
C PRO A 416 -21.87 -18.83 -20.07
N TYR A 417 -22.41 -18.38 -18.94
CA TYR A 417 -22.64 -16.95 -18.72
C TYR A 417 -21.31 -16.20 -18.66
N TRP A 418 -21.32 -14.96 -19.12
CA TRP A 418 -20.20 -14.05 -19.01
C TRP A 418 -20.20 -13.32 -17.67
N VAL A 419 -19.00 -12.94 -17.23
CA VAL A 419 -18.73 -12.11 -16.07
C VAL A 419 -17.96 -10.89 -16.55
N TYR A 420 -18.41 -9.71 -16.18
CA TYR A 420 -17.82 -8.43 -16.58
C TYR A 420 -17.39 -7.66 -15.34
N ALA A 421 -16.23 -6.98 -15.41
CA ALA A 421 -15.74 -6.15 -14.32
C ALA A 421 -14.87 -4.98 -14.84
N PRO A 422 -14.99 -3.77 -14.27
CA PRO A 422 -14.05 -2.69 -14.46
C PRO A 422 -12.92 -2.83 -13.42
N GLN A 423 -11.66 -2.74 -13.86
CA GLN A 423 -10.47 -2.99 -13.03
C GLN A 423 -9.62 -1.73 -12.86
N GLN A 424 -9.07 -1.54 -11.65
CA GLN A 424 -8.12 -0.47 -11.32
C GLN A 424 -6.98 -0.38 -12.34
N ASP A 425 -6.73 0.83 -12.86
CA ASP A 425 -5.69 1.22 -13.82
C ASP A 425 -5.52 0.36 -15.10
N SER A 426 -6.42 -0.60 -15.33
CA SER A 426 -6.24 -1.65 -16.34
C SER A 426 -7.45 -1.76 -17.29
N GLY A 427 -8.48 -0.93 -17.10
CA GLY A 427 -9.69 -0.91 -17.90
C GLY A 427 -10.57 -2.16 -17.73
N SER A 428 -11.74 -2.15 -18.38
CA SER A 428 -12.76 -3.19 -18.19
C SER A 428 -12.46 -4.49 -18.92
N ILE A 429 -12.89 -5.59 -18.32
CA ILE A 429 -12.63 -6.97 -18.73
C ILE A 429 -13.88 -7.84 -18.67
N ALA A 430 -13.90 -8.86 -19.52
CA ALA A 430 -14.91 -9.91 -19.52
C ALA A 430 -14.28 -11.29 -19.64
N THR A 431 -14.89 -12.30 -19.00
CA THR A 431 -14.60 -13.72 -19.23
C THR A 431 -15.88 -14.55 -19.19
N ARG A 432 -15.79 -15.81 -19.56
CA ARG A 432 -16.86 -16.80 -19.38
C ARG A 432 -16.70 -17.49 -18.03
N SER A 433 -17.81 -17.83 -17.39
CA SER A 433 -17.86 -18.60 -16.14
C SER A 433 -17.12 -19.96 -16.19
N ARG A 434 -16.84 -20.49 -17.39
CA ARG A 434 -15.85 -21.55 -17.64
C ARG A 434 -15.19 -21.36 -19.01
N GLY A 435 -13.93 -21.78 -19.14
CA GLY A 435 -13.29 -21.99 -20.44
C GLY A 435 -13.61 -23.37 -21.02
N ASN A 436 -13.44 -23.53 -22.33
CA ASN A 436 -13.78 -24.77 -23.05
C ASN A 436 -12.78 -25.92 -22.85
N LEU A 437 -11.61 -25.63 -22.28
CA LEU A 437 -10.50 -26.59 -22.09
C LEU A 437 -10.34 -27.05 -20.63
N GLY A 438 -11.42 -26.97 -19.83
CA GLY A 438 -11.43 -27.39 -18.42
C GLY A 438 -10.90 -26.35 -17.42
N ALA A 439 -10.24 -25.29 -17.88
CA ALA A 439 -9.84 -24.12 -17.10
C ALA A 439 -10.22 -22.82 -17.83
N ILE A 440 -10.32 -21.72 -17.08
CA ILE A 440 -10.28 -20.37 -17.65
C ILE A 440 -8.80 -20.02 -17.78
N THR A 441 -8.41 -19.53 -18.95
CA THR A 441 -7.02 -19.20 -19.30
C THR A 441 -6.90 -17.71 -19.66
N PRO A 442 -5.68 -17.15 -19.77
CA PRO A 442 -5.50 -15.79 -20.32
C PRO A 442 -6.14 -15.56 -21.71
N LEU A 443 -6.39 -16.63 -22.49
CA LEU A 443 -7.06 -16.57 -23.80
C LEU A 443 -8.59 -16.45 -23.71
N ASP A 444 -9.18 -16.67 -22.54
CA ASP A 444 -10.62 -16.54 -22.29
C ASP A 444 -11.00 -15.12 -21.81
N TRP A 445 -10.04 -14.21 -21.70
CA TRP A 445 -10.22 -12.83 -21.22
C TRP A 445 -10.26 -11.84 -22.38
N HIS A 446 -11.26 -10.96 -22.35
CA HIS A 446 -11.50 -9.96 -23.40
C HIS A 446 -11.60 -8.56 -22.79
N PRO A 447 -10.93 -7.53 -23.36
CA PRO A 447 -11.20 -6.15 -22.99
C PRO A 447 -12.58 -5.74 -23.50
N ILE A 448 -13.28 -4.91 -22.73
CA ILE A 448 -14.59 -4.35 -23.09
C ILE A 448 -14.60 -2.82 -22.93
N ALA A 449 -15.62 -2.16 -23.47
CA ALA A 449 -15.81 -0.74 -23.26
C ALA A 449 -16.09 -0.45 -21.78
N GLY A 450 -15.34 0.49 -21.20
CA GLY A 450 -15.48 0.91 -19.80
C GLY A 450 -14.14 1.27 -19.19
N TYR A 451 -14.09 2.37 -18.46
CA TYR A 451 -12.93 2.76 -17.65
C TYR A 451 -13.02 2.12 -16.25
N GLU A 452 -11.94 2.22 -15.47
CA GLU A 452 -11.80 1.77 -14.08
C GLU A 452 -13.03 1.95 -13.17
N PHE A 453 -13.67 3.12 -13.20
CA PHE A 453 -14.84 3.47 -12.38
C PHE A 453 -16.18 3.32 -13.12
N GLY A 454 -16.20 2.66 -14.26
CA GLY A 454 -17.40 2.50 -15.09
C GLY A 454 -18.39 1.46 -14.53
N SER A 455 -19.62 1.48 -15.03
CA SER A 455 -20.54 0.34 -14.93
C SER A 455 -20.47 -0.47 -16.23
N VAL A 456 -20.53 -1.81 -16.12
CA VAL A 456 -20.45 -2.76 -17.25
C VAL A 456 -21.56 -3.78 -17.20
#